data_AF-A0A5K1EU32-F1
#
_entry.id   AF-A0A5K1EU32-F1
#
_cell.length_a   1.000
_cell.length_b   1.000
_cell.length_c   1.000
_cell.angle_alpha   90.00
_cell.angle_beta   90.00
_cell.angle_gamma   90.00
#
_symmetry.space_group_name_H-M   'P 1'
#
loop_
_entity.id
_entity.type
_entity.pdbx_description
1 polymer ?
#
loop_
_entity_poly.entity_id
_entity_poly.type
_entity_poly.pdbx_seq_one_letter_code
_entity_poly.pdbx_strand_id
1 'polypeptide(L)' 'IVYDVTEQESFNNVKQWLNEIDRYASDSVCKLLVGNKCDLVDNKVVETSTAK' A
#
# COMPACT_ATOMS: atom_id res chain seq x y z
N ILE A 1 -1.91 1.75 -6.27
CA ILE A 1 -2.21 0.62 -5.38
C ILE A 1 -2.91 1.15 -4.14
N VAL A 2 -3.93 0.42 -3.66
CA VAL A 2 -4.67 0.77 -2.45
C VAL A 2 -4.45 -0.35 -1.43
N TYR A 3 -4.19 -0.01 -0.17
CA TYR A 3 -4.11 -0.96 0.93
C TYR A 3 -4.99 -0.51 2.09
N ASP A 4 -5.47 -1.43 2.89
CA ASP A 4 -6.27 -1.11 4.07
C ASP A 4 -5.34 -0.81 5.26
N VAL A 5 -5.49 0.35 5.91
CA VAL A 5 -4.66 0.72 7.08
C VAL A 5 -4.98 -0.09 8.33
N THR A 6 -6.12 -0.79 8.33
CA THR A 6 -6.54 -1.69 9.41
C THR A 6 -6.13 -3.15 9.17
N GLU A 7 -5.47 -3.44 8.05
CA GLU A 7 -5.06 -4.80 7.68
C GLU A 7 -3.60 -4.86 7.21
N GLN A 8 -2.74 -5.36 8.10
CA GLN A 8 -1.30 -5.52 7.84
C GLN A 8 -1.02 -6.44 6.64
N GLU A 9 -1.86 -7.45 6.42
CA GLU A 9 -1.74 -8.39 5.29
C GLU A 9 -1.95 -7.68 3.95
N SER A 10 -2.91 -6.75 3.88
CA SER A 10 -3.13 -5.86 2.73
C SER A 10 -1.87 -5.08 2.37
N PHE A 11 -1.16 -4.55 3.38
CA PHE A 11 0.10 -3.85 3.18
C PHE A 11 1.24 -4.76 2.70
N ASN A 12 1.29 -6.02 3.15
CA ASN A 12 2.28 -6.98 2.65
C ASN A 12 2.05 -7.30 1.16
N ASN A 13 0.78 -7.40 0.74
CA ASN A 13 0.41 -7.65 -0.64
C ASN A 13 0.79 -6.49 -1.58
N VAL A 14 0.84 -5.24 -1.08
CA VAL A 14 1.32 -4.07 -1.85
C VAL A 14 2.71 -4.31 -2.43
N LYS A 15 3.63 -4.92 -1.67
CA LYS A 15 5.00 -5.18 -2.15
C LYS A 15 5.00 -6.13 -3.34
N GLN A 16 4.15 -7.16 -3.29
CA GLN A 16 4.01 -8.11 -4.37
C GLN A 16 3.41 -7.44 -5.62
N TRP A 17 2.36 -6.64 -5.45
CA TRP A 17 1.75 -5.88 -6.55
C TRP A 17 2.70 -4.83 -7.14
N LEU A 18 3.52 -4.17 -6.31
CA LEU A 18 4.56 -3.25 -6.78
C LEU A 18 5.61 -3.98 -7.62
N ASN A 19 6.06 -5.16 -7.20
CA ASN A 19 6.99 -5.99 -7.98
C ASN A 19 6.36 -6.46 -9.29
N GLU A 20 5.07 -6.78 -9.33
CA GLU A 20 4.39 -7.10 -10.59
C GLU A 20 4.34 -5.90 -11.52
N ILE A 21 3.98 -4.71 -11.00
CA ILE A 21 4.01 -3.48 -11.79
C ILE A 21 5.44 -3.20 -12.27
N ASP A 22 6.46 -3.36 -11.43
CA ASP A 22 7.86 -3.15 -11.82
C ASP A 22 8.30 -4.13 -12.93
N ARG A 23 7.81 -5.36 -12.89
CA ARG A 23 8.16 -6.41 -13.85
C ARG A 23 7.42 -6.28 -15.19
N TYR A 24 6.21 -5.73 -15.19
CA TYR A 24 5.35 -5.65 -16.37
C TYR A 24 5.20 -4.23 -16.94
N ALA A 25 5.42 -3.18 -16.15
CA ALA A 25 5.29 -1.79 -16.57
C ALA A 25 6.63 -1.14 -16.88
N SER A 26 6.63 -0.16 -17.77
CA SER A 26 7.81 0.66 -18.04
C SER A 26 8.14 1.57 -16.85
N ASP A 27 9.43 1.85 -16.66
CA ASP A 27 10.00 2.73 -15.61
C ASP A 27 9.33 4.12 -15.51
N SER A 28 8.65 4.55 -16.58
CA SER A 28 7.92 5.82 -16.67
C SER A 28 6.54 5.82 -16.00
N VAL A 29 6.10 4.71 -15.40
CA VAL A 29 4.79 4.64 -14.71
C VAL A 29 4.89 5.22 -13.29
N CYS A 30 4.11 6.28 -13.02
CA CYS A 30 3.95 6.82 -11.67
C CYS A 30 3.21 5.83 -10.76
N LYS A 31 3.89 5.35 -9.72
CA LYS A 31 3.34 4.45 -8.72
C LYS A 31 2.78 5.28 -7.56
N LEU A 32 1.46 5.27 -7.37
CA LEU A 32 0.80 5.91 -6.21
C LEU A 32 0.30 4.84 -5.25
N LEU A 33 0.63 4.99 -3.97
CA LEU A 33 0.11 4.14 -2.89
C LEU A 33 -0.92 4.93 -2.06
N VAL A 34 -2.09 4.35 -1.83
CA VAL A 34 -3.18 4.98 -1.07
C VAL A 34 -3.60 4.07 0.08
N GLY A 35 -3.55 4.59 1.30
CA GLY A 35 -4.10 3.91 2.48
C GLY A 35 -5.60 4.19 2.62
N ASN A 36 -6.41 3.15 2.46
CA ASN A 36 -7.86 3.19 2.63
C ASN A 36 -8.26 2.86 4.07
N LYS A 37 -9.45 3.31 4.50
CA LYS A 37 -9.99 3.20 5.87
C LYS A 37 -9.25 4.00 6.94
N CYS A 38 -8.72 5.18 6.57
CA CYS A 38 -8.01 6.07 7.49
C CYS A 38 -8.90 6.65 8.62
N ASP A 39 -10.22 6.49 8.51
CA ASP A 39 -11.22 6.84 9.52
C ASP A 39 -11.17 5.94 10.76
N LEU A 40 -10.67 4.70 10.64
CA LEU A 40 -10.55 3.75 11.74
C LEU A 40 -9.22 3.91 12.49
N VAL A 41 -9.00 5.10 13.07
CA VAL A 41 -7.74 5.48 13.73
C VAL A 41 -7.40 4.56 14.92
N ASP A 42 -8.41 4.09 15.67
CA ASP A 42 -8.24 3.21 16.83
C ASP A 42 -7.87 1.76 16.46
N ASN A 43 -8.21 1.30 15.25
CA ASN A 43 -7.85 -0.03 14.73
C ASN A 43 -6.67 0.03 13.74
N LYS A 44 -5.95 1.16 13.72
CA LYS A 44 -4.86 1.38 12.78
C LYS A 44 -3.66 0.52 13.18
N VAL A 45 -3.52 -0.62 12.52
CA VAL A 45 -2.36 -1.52 12.68
C VAL A 45 -1.20 -1.15 11.77
N VAL A 46 -1.44 -0.39 10.69
CA VAL A 46 -0.37 0.08 9.79
C VAL A 46 -0.06 1.55 10.05
N GLU A 47 1.11 1.83 10.63
CA GLU A 47 1.57 3.20 10.85
C GLU A 47 1.86 3.93 9.53
N THR A 48 1.46 5.21 9.49
CA THR A 48 1.71 6.10 8.35
C THR A 48 3.20 6.37 8.10
N SER A 49 4.04 6.19 9.12
CA SER A 49 5.50 6.31 9.01
C SER A 49 6.13 5.18 8.20
N THR A 50 5.52 3.99 8.22
CA THR A 50 5.99 2.78 7.51
C THR A 50 5.67 2.82 6.01
N ALA A 51 4.72 3.67 5.61
CA ALA A 51 4.32 3.85 4.22
C ALA A 51 5.04 5.02 3.51
N LYS A 52 6.06 5.61 4.16
CA LYS A 52 6.77 6.81 3.68
C LYS A 52 8.07 6.47 2.96
#